data_AF-A0A5M8PRY6-F1
#
_entry.id   AF-A0A5M8PRY6-F1
#
_cell.length_a   1.000
_cell.length_b   1.000
_cell.length_c   1.000
_cell.angle_alpha   90.00
_cell.angle_beta   90.00
_cell.angle_gamma   90.00
#
_symmetry.space_group_name_H-M   'P 1'
#
loop_
_entity.id
_entity.type
_entity.pdbx_description
1 polymer ?
#
loop_
_entity_poly.entity_id
_entity_poly.type
_entity_poly.pdbx_seq_one_letter_code
_entity_poly.pdbx_strand_id
1 'polypeptide(L)'
;MGPHDPEARKVASGSSLPPAHVRFECPDCGIPVSCSEEHWADDYESHLEICDTLRVINEDDHDLRSGRFFPEFEYPGPQIEEALPNMTNWDTYMYTREFRAINEERGMRQATRLLTYPITIGSVLHELSPYNIRSGGRLTVEGLKSLGALRYTLHPPRSGAGLDIKGLRPNPPPVRIFILGARAESSLPREVWVQLNHLFPRVAFHLIFIGPESMANRDSEFPLPERTPGNPFGAIVEARISHQLKISTFVEYYHTLHKAGLFYPYDPYFDCFMLFHPGLGHPASCHEWEDTVPQLLETKVPIICTGYTEWDMNRDRKWIEEKVGGEVDLLMEPGENRFRSLRWDLNDLDPADISCGNWGIWAFRGKRYETTRRDKA
;
A
#
# COMPACT_ATOMS: atom_id res chain seq x y z
N MET A 1 8.88 5.57 -24.27
CA MET A 1 7.67 6.41 -24.10
C MET A 1 6.67 5.90 -25.12
N GLY A 2 5.49 5.47 -24.67
CA GLY A 2 4.45 4.91 -25.54
C GLY A 2 3.38 5.96 -25.85
N PRO A 3 2.56 5.78 -26.90
CA PRO A 3 1.53 6.74 -27.33
C PRO A 3 0.38 6.94 -26.32
N HIS A 4 0.28 6.13 -25.26
CA HIS A 4 -0.72 6.22 -24.20
C HIS A 4 -0.14 6.65 -22.84
N ASP A 5 1.08 7.16 -22.84
CA ASP A 5 1.73 7.67 -21.63
C ASP A 5 1.21 9.11 -21.35
N PRO A 6 0.44 9.35 -20.28
CA PRO A 6 -0.07 10.68 -19.97
C PRO A 6 1.06 11.69 -19.70
N GLU A 7 2.23 11.24 -19.22
CA GLU A 7 3.43 12.08 -19.10
C GLU A 7 4.05 12.38 -20.48
N ALA A 8 3.97 11.46 -21.45
CA ALA A 8 4.43 11.71 -22.81
C ALA A 8 3.56 12.74 -23.55
N ARG A 9 2.27 12.86 -23.20
CA ARG A 9 1.40 13.95 -23.69
C ARG A 9 1.90 15.33 -23.21
N LYS A 10 2.51 15.42 -22.01
CA LYS A 10 3.06 16.67 -21.44
C LYS A 10 4.30 17.20 -22.18
N VAL A 11 5.09 16.31 -22.79
CA VAL A 11 6.32 16.69 -23.53
C VAL A 11 6.01 17.25 -24.93
N ALA A 12 4.84 16.95 -25.49
CA ALA A 12 4.47 17.38 -26.84
C ALA A 12 4.16 18.89 -26.95
N SER A 13 3.76 19.55 -25.86
CA SER A 13 3.54 21.00 -25.82
C SER A 13 4.86 21.76 -25.63
N GLY A 14 5.64 21.90 -26.69
CA GLY A 14 6.91 22.63 -26.74
C GLY A 14 6.81 24.16 -26.54
N SER A 15 5.90 24.64 -25.69
CA SER A 15 5.76 26.06 -25.38
C SER A 15 6.65 26.45 -24.20
N SER A 16 7.49 27.46 -24.36
CA SER A 16 8.40 28.01 -23.34
C SER A 16 7.71 28.89 -22.29
N LEU A 17 6.38 28.92 -22.28
CA LEU A 17 5.59 29.70 -21.33
C LEU A 17 5.13 28.79 -20.18
N PRO A 18 5.08 29.32 -18.94
CA PRO A 18 4.50 28.57 -17.83
C PRO A 18 3.03 28.24 -18.15
N PRO A 19 2.57 27.02 -17.82
CA PRO A 19 1.19 26.62 -18.06
C PRO A 19 0.22 27.60 -17.40
N ALA A 20 -0.80 28.03 -18.14
CA ALA A 20 -1.80 28.95 -17.65
C ALA A 20 -2.69 28.28 -16.59
N HIS A 21 -3.13 29.05 -15.59
CA HIS A 21 -4.07 28.54 -14.59
C HIS A 21 -5.38 28.08 -15.25
N VAL A 22 -5.82 26.90 -14.84
CA VAL A 22 -7.09 26.32 -15.24
C VAL A 22 -8.23 27.13 -14.64
N ARG A 23 -9.19 27.55 -15.48
CA ARG A 23 -10.27 28.48 -15.07
C ARG A 23 -11.62 28.13 -15.69
N PHE A 24 -11.62 27.48 -16.85
CA PHE A 24 -12.82 27.06 -17.52
C PHE A 24 -13.25 25.69 -16.97
N GLU A 25 -14.44 25.67 -16.36
CA GLU A 25 -15.09 24.48 -15.82
C GLU A 25 -15.81 23.75 -16.95
N CYS A 26 -15.55 22.46 -17.10
CA CYS A 26 -16.29 21.64 -18.05
C CYS A 26 -17.77 21.53 -17.61
N PRO A 27 -18.74 21.87 -18.47
CA PRO A 27 -20.16 21.78 -18.12
C PRO A 27 -20.66 20.39 -17.72
N ASP A 28 -20.01 19.32 -18.18
CA ASP A 28 -20.45 17.94 -17.96
C ASP A 28 -19.90 17.34 -16.66
N CYS A 29 -18.63 17.60 -16.32
CA CYS A 29 -17.99 17.04 -15.13
C CYS A 29 -17.85 18.02 -13.96
N GLY A 30 -17.98 19.32 -14.20
CA GLY A 30 -17.91 20.36 -13.18
C GLY A 30 -16.50 20.56 -12.60
N ILE A 31 -15.46 20.14 -13.32
CA ILE A 31 -14.05 20.34 -12.94
C ILE A 31 -13.40 21.35 -13.89
N PRO A 32 -12.63 22.33 -13.37
CA PRO A 32 -11.77 23.16 -14.20
C PRO A 32 -10.71 22.31 -14.91
N VAL A 33 -10.74 22.27 -16.25
CA VAL A 33 -9.80 21.47 -17.07
C VAL A 33 -8.99 22.26 -18.09
N SER A 34 -9.46 23.45 -18.48
CA SER A 34 -8.72 24.32 -19.42
C SER A 34 -8.66 25.77 -18.93
N CYS A 35 -7.76 26.58 -19.49
CA CYS A 35 -7.65 27.99 -19.12
C CYS A 35 -8.72 28.90 -19.78
N SER A 36 -9.33 28.46 -20.87
CA SER A 36 -10.41 29.13 -21.61
C SER A 36 -11.35 28.11 -22.26
N GLU A 37 -12.53 28.57 -22.68
CA GLU A 37 -13.51 27.78 -23.43
C GLU A 37 -12.94 27.28 -24.77
N GLU A 38 -12.17 28.12 -25.46
CA GLU A 38 -11.55 27.78 -26.75
C GLU A 38 -10.58 26.59 -26.60
N HIS A 39 -9.69 26.62 -25.61
CA HIS A 39 -8.77 25.51 -25.36
C HIS A 39 -9.49 24.25 -24.88
N TRP A 40 -10.59 24.39 -24.14
CA TRP A 40 -11.43 23.23 -23.80
C TRP A 40 -12.06 22.60 -25.03
N ALA A 41 -12.55 23.42 -25.97
CA ALA A 41 -13.11 22.93 -27.23
C ALA A 41 -12.06 22.25 -28.12
N ASP A 42 -10.84 22.78 -28.15
CA ASP A 42 -9.71 22.19 -28.89
C ASP A 42 -9.28 20.83 -28.28
N ASP A 43 -9.24 20.71 -26.96
CA ASP A 43 -8.86 19.48 -26.25
C ASP A 43 -10.04 18.54 -25.96
N TYR A 44 -11.25 18.87 -26.43
CA TYR A 44 -12.50 18.22 -26.03
C TYR A 44 -12.49 16.69 -26.26
N GLU A 45 -11.95 16.23 -27.39
CA GLU A 45 -11.87 14.79 -27.70
C GLU A 45 -11.02 14.02 -26.67
N SER A 46 -9.91 14.61 -26.21
CA SER A 46 -9.06 14.01 -25.18
C SER A 46 -9.71 14.06 -23.81
N HIS A 47 -10.43 15.15 -23.51
CA HIS A 47 -11.17 15.31 -22.27
C HIS A 47 -12.33 14.31 -22.17
N LEU A 48 -13.01 14.01 -23.27
CA LEU A 48 -14.07 13.00 -23.32
C LEU A 48 -13.62 11.62 -22.85
N GLU A 49 -12.34 11.26 -23.00
CA GLU A 49 -11.79 9.98 -22.50
C GLU A 49 -11.88 9.85 -20.96
N ILE A 50 -11.85 10.98 -20.24
CA ILE A 50 -11.78 11.03 -18.77
C ILE A 50 -12.95 11.80 -18.11
N CYS A 51 -13.78 12.49 -18.89
CA CYS A 51 -14.84 13.37 -18.40
C CYS A 51 -15.80 12.68 -17.42
N ASP A 52 -16.26 11.46 -17.74
CA ASP A 52 -17.13 10.70 -16.84
C ASP A 52 -16.44 10.35 -15.50
N THR A 53 -15.16 10.01 -15.54
CA THR A 53 -14.37 9.73 -14.33
C THR A 53 -14.20 11.00 -13.49
N LEU A 54 -13.90 12.13 -14.14
CA LEU A 54 -13.82 13.44 -13.49
C LEU A 54 -15.14 13.84 -12.83
N ARG A 55 -16.29 13.55 -13.46
CA ARG A 55 -17.60 13.79 -12.87
C ARG A 55 -17.77 12.97 -11.60
N VAL A 56 -17.42 11.69 -11.63
CA VAL A 56 -17.49 10.79 -10.46
C VAL A 56 -16.59 11.27 -9.34
N ILE A 57 -15.36 11.70 -9.64
CA ILE A 57 -14.44 12.30 -8.66
C ILE A 57 -15.09 13.52 -8.00
N ASN A 58 -15.63 14.43 -8.82
CA ASN A 58 -16.27 15.64 -8.34
C ASN A 58 -17.46 15.34 -7.41
N GLU A 59 -18.30 14.37 -7.78
CA GLU A 59 -19.41 13.91 -6.96
C GLU A 59 -18.93 13.29 -5.64
N ASP A 60 -17.91 12.43 -5.68
CA ASP A 60 -17.37 11.75 -4.50
C ASP A 60 -16.70 12.73 -3.52
N ASP A 61 -16.09 13.81 -4.02
CA ASP A 61 -15.52 14.90 -3.23
C ASP A 61 -16.61 15.76 -2.57
N HIS A 62 -17.64 16.13 -3.32
CA HIS A 62 -18.80 16.84 -2.80
C HIS A 62 -19.55 16.00 -1.75
N ASP A 63 -19.63 14.70 -1.97
CA ASP A 63 -20.23 13.76 -1.02
C ASP A 63 -19.51 13.80 0.33
N LEU A 64 -18.17 13.72 0.36
CA LEU A 64 -17.39 13.86 1.59
C LEU A 64 -17.60 15.20 2.31
N ARG A 65 -17.85 16.28 1.57
CA ARG A 65 -18.10 17.63 2.12
C ARG A 65 -19.56 17.86 2.51
N SER A 66 -20.47 16.98 2.11
CA SER A 66 -21.92 17.13 2.35
C SER A 66 -22.30 17.07 3.83
N GLY A 67 -21.44 16.49 4.68
CA GLY A 67 -21.72 16.28 6.09
C GLY A 67 -22.77 15.18 6.37
N ARG A 68 -23.12 14.38 5.36
CA ARG A 68 -23.99 13.22 5.58
C ARG A 68 -23.33 12.20 6.51
N PHE A 69 -24.16 11.33 7.08
CA PHE A 69 -23.65 10.15 7.76
C PHE A 69 -23.10 9.14 6.75
N PHE A 70 -21.94 8.57 7.04
CA PHE A 70 -21.26 7.56 6.22
C PHE A 70 -21.37 6.19 6.88
N PRO A 71 -22.49 5.47 6.70
CA PRO A 71 -22.63 4.11 7.22
C PRO A 71 -21.56 3.15 6.68
N GLU A 72 -20.95 3.47 5.55
CA GLU A 72 -19.84 2.71 4.97
C GLU A 72 -18.52 2.80 5.75
N PHE A 73 -18.39 3.73 6.70
CA PHE A 73 -17.25 3.83 7.62
C PHE A 73 -17.51 3.07 8.94
N GLU A 74 -18.66 2.42 9.09
CA GLU A 74 -18.91 1.49 10.20
C GLU A 74 -18.25 0.14 9.92
N TYR A 75 -17.12 -0.12 10.56
CA TYR A 75 -16.35 -1.34 10.33
C TYR A 75 -16.77 -2.51 11.26
N PRO A 76 -16.81 -3.74 10.75
CA PRO A 76 -17.11 -4.91 11.56
C PRO A 76 -15.98 -5.23 12.56
N GLY A 77 -16.36 -5.81 13.68
CA GLY A 77 -15.45 -6.27 14.73
C GLY A 77 -14.78 -7.61 14.42
N PRO A 78 -14.18 -8.25 15.44
CA PRO A 78 -13.67 -9.61 15.33
C PRO A 78 -14.77 -10.60 14.95
N GLN A 79 -14.45 -11.56 14.07
CA GLN A 79 -15.34 -12.67 13.73
C GLN A 79 -14.96 -13.94 14.45
N ILE A 80 -15.90 -14.89 14.50
CA ILE A 80 -15.59 -16.27 14.89
C ILE A 80 -14.56 -16.84 13.92
N GLU A 81 -13.60 -17.58 14.45
CA GLU A 81 -12.45 -18.07 13.68
C GLU A 81 -12.87 -19.02 12.55
N GLU A 82 -13.98 -19.72 12.72
CA GLU A 82 -14.55 -20.63 11.73
C GLU A 82 -15.18 -19.91 10.53
N ALA A 83 -15.51 -18.62 10.66
CA ALA A 83 -16.03 -17.80 9.57
C ALA A 83 -14.86 -17.30 8.71
N LEU A 84 -14.43 -18.11 7.76
CA LEU A 84 -13.31 -17.79 6.89
C LEU A 84 -13.66 -16.63 5.92
N PRO A 85 -12.78 -15.62 5.78
CA PRO A 85 -12.99 -14.53 4.84
C PRO A 85 -12.78 -15.01 3.39
N ASN A 86 -13.62 -14.54 2.47
CA ASN A 86 -13.44 -14.77 1.04
C ASN A 86 -12.76 -13.57 0.38
N MET A 87 -11.48 -13.73 0.02
CA MET A 87 -10.67 -12.66 -0.55
C MET A 87 -10.65 -12.62 -2.10
N THR A 88 -11.68 -13.15 -2.77
CA THR A 88 -11.72 -13.19 -4.24
C THR A 88 -11.85 -11.78 -4.84
N ASN A 89 -12.74 -10.97 -4.26
CA ASN A 89 -12.97 -9.56 -4.63
C ASN A 89 -13.56 -8.80 -3.44
N TRP A 90 -13.78 -7.49 -3.63
CA TRP A 90 -14.37 -6.61 -2.62
C TRP A 90 -15.74 -7.07 -2.11
N ASP A 91 -16.65 -7.47 -2.99
CA ASP A 91 -18.02 -7.86 -2.62
C ASP A 91 -18.02 -9.11 -1.71
N THR A 92 -17.29 -10.15 -2.12
CA THR A 92 -17.20 -11.39 -1.34
C THR A 92 -16.49 -11.16 -0.02
N TYR A 93 -15.48 -10.29 -0.02
CA TYR A 93 -14.74 -9.93 1.19
C TYR A 93 -15.64 -9.21 2.18
N MET A 94 -16.33 -8.15 1.74
CA MET A 94 -17.23 -7.38 2.60
C MET A 94 -18.38 -8.22 3.14
N TYR A 95 -18.97 -9.06 2.28
CA TYR A 95 -20.02 -9.98 2.70
C TYR A 95 -19.54 -10.95 3.79
N THR A 96 -18.42 -11.64 3.55
CA THR A 96 -17.90 -12.63 4.52
C THR A 96 -17.36 -12.01 5.79
N ARG A 97 -16.93 -10.75 5.75
CA ARG A 97 -16.53 -9.96 6.92
C ARG A 97 -17.69 -9.26 7.64
N GLU A 98 -18.93 -9.51 7.23
CA GLU A 98 -20.14 -8.94 7.83
C GLU A 98 -20.14 -7.39 7.83
N PHE A 99 -19.57 -6.79 6.79
CA PHE A 99 -19.78 -5.37 6.55
C PHE A 99 -21.26 -5.09 6.32
N ARG A 100 -21.71 -3.90 6.70
CA ARG A 100 -23.04 -3.41 6.32
C ARG A 100 -23.16 -3.45 4.80
N ALA A 101 -24.28 -3.98 4.29
CA ALA A 101 -24.48 -4.09 2.86
C ALA A 101 -24.42 -2.71 2.18
N ILE A 102 -23.45 -2.54 1.29
CA ILE A 102 -23.26 -1.35 0.47
C ILE A 102 -23.78 -1.68 -0.93
N ASN A 103 -24.95 -1.16 -1.28
CA ASN A 103 -25.58 -1.42 -2.58
C ASN A 103 -25.26 -0.33 -3.62
N GLU A 104 -24.79 0.84 -3.16
CA GLU A 104 -24.49 1.97 -4.03
C GLU A 104 -23.01 2.01 -4.35
N GLU A 105 -22.67 2.19 -5.63
CA GLU A 105 -21.29 2.27 -6.09
C GLU A 105 -20.51 3.39 -5.39
N ARG A 106 -21.16 4.53 -5.13
CA ARG A 106 -20.56 5.67 -4.42
C ARG A 106 -20.10 5.28 -3.02
N GLY A 107 -20.97 4.65 -2.23
CA GLY A 107 -20.61 4.16 -0.89
C GLY A 107 -19.46 3.16 -0.95
N MET A 108 -19.42 2.33 -2.00
CA MET A 108 -18.35 1.35 -2.20
C MET A 108 -17.01 2.03 -2.51
N ARG A 109 -17.01 3.09 -3.33
CA ARG A 109 -15.80 3.90 -3.60
C ARG A 109 -15.27 4.55 -2.31
N GLN A 110 -16.15 5.10 -1.47
CA GLN A 110 -15.74 5.68 -0.18
C GLN A 110 -15.14 4.63 0.77
N ALA A 111 -15.79 3.48 0.91
CA ALA A 111 -15.30 2.39 1.77
C ALA A 111 -13.92 1.87 1.32
N THR A 112 -13.77 1.60 0.02
CA THR A 112 -12.55 1.00 -0.55
C THR A 112 -11.36 1.96 -0.56
N ARG A 113 -11.58 3.28 -0.63
CA ARG A 113 -10.51 4.29 -0.54
C ARG A 113 -9.66 4.13 0.72
N LEU A 114 -10.28 3.83 1.85
CA LEU A 114 -9.57 3.66 3.13
C LEU A 114 -9.14 2.21 3.34
N LEU A 115 -10.03 1.26 3.07
CA LEU A 115 -9.76 -0.17 3.31
C LEU A 115 -8.69 -0.74 2.39
N THR A 116 -8.45 -0.15 1.21
CA THR A 116 -7.47 -0.70 0.26
C THR A 116 -6.08 -0.89 0.90
N TYR A 117 -5.66 -0.03 1.84
CA TYR A 117 -4.34 -0.12 2.46
C TYR A 117 -4.17 -1.39 3.32
N PRO A 118 -4.93 -1.59 4.42
CA PRO A 118 -4.81 -2.81 5.21
C PRO A 118 -5.22 -4.07 4.43
N ILE A 119 -6.23 -3.99 3.56
CA ILE A 119 -6.75 -5.17 2.88
C ILE A 119 -5.82 -5.62 1.74
N THR A 120 -5.08 -4.70 1.10
CA THR A 120 -4.02 -5.08 0.15
C THR A 120 -2.96 -5.94 0.86
N ILE A 121 -2.47 -5.50 2.02
CA ILE A 121 -1.51 -6.27 2.83
C ILE A 121 -2.10 -7.62 3.23
N GLY A 122 -3.31 -7.61 3.80
CA GLY A 122 -4.02 -8.82 4.19
C GLY A 122 -4.17 -9.80 3.03
N SER A 123 -4.56 -9.33 1.84
CA SER A 123 -4.76 -10.17 0.66
C SER A 123 -3.49 -10.88 0.18
N VAL A 124 -2.30 -10.31 0.41
CA VAL A 124 -1.03 -10.97 0.08
C VAL A 124 -0.59 -11.95 1.16
N LEU A 125 -0.80 -11.59 2.43
CA LEU A 125 -0.28 -12.33 3.58
C LEU A 125 -1.23 -13.40 4.13
N HIS A 126 -2.50 -13.37 3.76
CA HIS A 126 -3.50 -14.34 4.22
C HIS A 126 -3.36 -15.70 3.52
N GLU A 127 -3.73 -16.79 4.18
CA GLU A 127 -3.63 -18.14 3.61
C GLU A 127 -4.58 -18.35 2.42
N LEU A 128 -5.76 -17.70 2.49
CA LEU A 128 -6.76 -17.66 1.42
C LEU A 128 -6.51 -16.52 0.39
N SER A 129 -5.27 -16.06 0.29
CA SER A 129 -4.85 -15.05 -0.68
C SER A 129 -5.34 -15.38 -2.10
N PRO A 130 -5.92 -14.41 -2.84
CA PRO A 130 -6.30 -14.63 -4.23
C PRO A 130 -5.07 -14.85 -5.13
N TYR A 131 -3.88 -14.41 -4.70
CA TYR A 131 -2.62 -14.58 -5.42
C TYR A 131 -2.01 -15.96 -5.12
N ASN A 132 -1.76 -16.73 -6.17
CA ASN A 132 -1.33 -18.13 -6.10
C ASN A 132 -0.44 -18.51 -7.30
N ILE A 133 0.14 -19.71 -7.28
CA ILE A 133 1.08 -20.17 -8.34
C ILE A 133 0.37 -20.73 -9.58
N ARG A 134 -0.97 -20.89 -9.55
CA ARG A 134 -1.72 -21.42 -10.70
C ARG A 134 -1.79 -20.37 -11.80
N SER A 135 -2.20 -20.81 -12.99
CA SER A 135 -2.41 -19.90 -14.12
C SER A 135 -3.31 -18.72 -13.73
N GLY A 136 -2.82 -17.50 -13.94
CA GLY A 136 -3.50 -16.25 -13.56
C GLY A 136 -3.32 -15.80 -12.09
N GLY A 137 -2.62 -16.55 -11.25
CA GLY A 137 -2.42 -16.23 -9.83
C GLY A 137 -1.21 -15.32 -9.51
N ARG A 138 -0.34 -15.05 -10.50
CA ARG A 138 0.81 -14.12 -10.45
C ARG A 138 1.90 -14.39 -9.40
N LEU A 139 1.78 -15.42 -8.55
CA LEU A 139 2.81 -15.74 -7.57
C LEU A 139 3.91 -16.61 -8.21
N THR A 140 5.17 -16.22 -8.03
CA THR A 140 6.31 -17.01 -8.52
C THR A 140 6.64 -18.16 -7.57
N VAL A 141 7.53 -19.07 -7.98
CA VAL A 141 8.04 -20.15 -7.12
C VAL A 141 8.75 -19.58 -5.88
N GLU A 142 9.57 -18.53 -6.07
CA GLU A 142 10.25 -17.86 -4.96
C GLU A 142 9.25 -17.10 -4.07
N GLY A 143 8.20 -16.54 -4.68
CA GLY A 143 7.03 -15.98 -3.99
C GLY A 143 6.37 -16.96 -3.05
N LEU A 144 6.09 -18.17 -3.54
CA LEU A 144 5.48 -19.23 -2.74
C LEU A 144 6.36 -19.63 -1.56
N LYS A 145 7.69 -19.78 -1.77
CA LYS A 145 8.63 -20.09 -0.69
C LYS A 145 8.70 -18.97 0.36
N SER A 146 8.73 -17.71 -0.08
CA SER A 146 8.89 -16.56 0.81
C SER A 146 7.60 -16.24 1.56
N LEU A 147 6.49 -16.08 0.86
CA LEU A 147 5.20 -15.75 1.48
C LEU A 147 4.57 -16.95 2.19
N GLY A 148 4.85 -18.18 1.76
CA GLY A 148 4.38 -19.38 2.45
C GLY A 148 4.86 -19.49 3.89
N ALA A 149 6.11 -19.07 4.15
CA ALA A 149 6.67 -18.97 5.50
C ALA A 149 5.90 -17.96 6.38
N LEU A 150 5.68 -16.74 5.89
CA LEU A 150 4.88 -15.72 6.60
C LEU A 150 3.44 -16.18 6.81
N ARG A 151 2.79 -16.72 5.77
CA ARG A 151 1.42 -17.24 5.85
C ARG A 151 1.30 -18.31 6.93
N TYR A 152 2.28 -19.22 7.02
CA TYR A 152 2.30 -20.23 8.08
C TYR A 152 2.41 -19.61 9.48
N THR A 153 3.30 -18.64 9.67
CA THR A 153 3.44 -17.89 10.93
C THR A 153 2.16 -17.13 11.31
N LEU A 154 1.48 -16.58 10.31
CA LEU A 154 0.26 -15.79 10.46
C LEU A 154 -1.00 -16.61 10.80
N HIS A 155 -0.97 -17.93 10.56
CA HIS A 155 -2.07 -18.84 10.87
C HIS A 155 -1.56 -19.98 11.76
N PRO A 156 -1.08 -19.68 12.99
CA PRO A 156 -0.57 -20.70 13.87
C PRO A 156 -1.70 -21.69 14.19
N PRO A 157 -1.43 -23.00 14.30
CA PRO A 157 -2.46 -23.96 14.67
C PRO A 157 -3.05 -23.59 16.03
N ARG A 158 -4.30 -23.99 16.29
CA ARG A 158 -4.90 -23.88 17.61
C ARG A 158 -4.02 -24.62 18.61
N SER A 159 -3.21 -23.88 19.36
CA SER A 159 -2.46 -24.45 20.47
C SER A 159 -3.47 -24.71 21.57
N GLY A 160 -3.75 -25.99 21.83
CA GLY A 160 -4.42 -26.43 23.05
C GLY A 160 -3.49 -26.22 24.24
N ALA A 161 -3.01 -24.98 24.45
CA ALA A 161 -2.28 -24.59 25.64
C ALA A 161 -3.24 -24.79 26.82
N GLY A 162 -3.20 -25.98 27.39
CA GLY A 162 -3.97 -26.32 28.57
C GLY A 162 -3.56 -25.41 29.75
N LEU A 163 -4.39 -25.42 30.79
CA LEU A 163 -4.15 -24.67 32.03
C LEU A 163 -2.87 -25.13 32.78
N ASP A 164 -2.28 -26.27 32.38
CA ASP A 164 -1.07 -26.81 32.98
C ASP A 164 0.21 -26.13 32.47
N ILE A 165 1.14 -25.86 33.39
CA ILE A 165 2.44 -25.22 33.16
C ILE A 165 3.26 -25.93 32.06
N LYS A 166 3.04 -27.24 31.83
CA LYS A 166 3.71 -28.03 30.78
C LYS A 166 3.21 -27.74 29.36
N GLY A 167 2.06 -27.06 29.21
CA GLY A 167 1.45 -26.69 27.93
C GLY A 167 1.68 -25.23 27.52
N LEU A 168 2.35 -24.42 28.36
CA LEU A 168 2.70 -23.04 28.07
C LEU A 168 3.68 -23.01 26.90
N ARG A 169 3.18 -22.63 25.72
CA ARG A 169 4.02 -22.29 24.59
C ARG A 169 4.30 -20.78 24.62
N PRO A 170 5.54 -20.34 24.37
CA PRO A 170 5.82 -18.92 24.20
C PRO A 170 4.92 -18.35 23.13
N ASN A 171 4.27 -17.21 23.40
CA ASN A 171 3.56 -16.50 22.35
C ASN A 171 4.56 -16.12 21.26
N PRO A 172 4.23 -16.34 19.98
CA PRO A 172 5.09 -15.93 18.89
C PRO A 172 5.32 -14.41 18.96
N PRO A 173 6.51 -13.92 18.54
CA PRO A 173 6.73 -12.49 18.46
C PRO A 173 5.73 -11.84 17.48
N PRO A 174 5.42 -10.54 17.66
CA PRO A 174 4.56 -9.84 16.72
C PRO A 174 5.15 -9.85 15.30
N VAL A 175 4.30 -10.02 14.30
CA VAL A 175 4.68 -9.84 12.89
C VAL A 175 4.87 -8.34 12.65
N ARG A 176 6.06 -7.95 12.16
CA ARG A 176 6.38 -6.54 11.88
C ARG A 176 6.15 -6.24 10.41
N ILE A 177 5.36 -5.21 10.14
CA ILE A 177 5.16 -4.71 8.78
C ILE A 177 5.74 -3.32 8.70
N PHE A 178 6.83 -3.18 7.95
CA PHE A 178 7.54 -1.93 7.74
C PHE A 178 6.92 -1.22 6.54
N ILE A 179 6.19 -0.14 6.79
CA ILE A 179 5.53 0.67 5.77
C ILE A 179 6.46 1.83 5.44
N LEU A 180 7.10 1.78 4.28
CA LEU A 180 8.13 2.74 3.89
C LEU A 180 7.59 3.78 2.92
N GLY A 181 8.12 5.01 3.02
CA GLY A 181 7.62 6.14 2.23
C GLY A 181 6.23 6.57 2.69
N ALA A 182 5.97 6.40 3.99
CA ALA A 182 4.67 6.62 4.59
C ALA A 182 4.21 8.09 4.47
N ARG A 183 3.00 8.31 3.93
CA ARG A 183 2.28 9.58 3.75
C ARG A 183 0.83 9.43 4.24
N ALA A 184 -0.15 9.39 3.33
CA ALA A 184 -1.58 9.34 3.64
C ALA A 184 -2.01 8.06 4.39
N GLU A 185 -1.32 6.95 4.20
CA GLU A 185 -1.61 5.69 4.89
C GLU A 185 -1.30 5.77 6.40
N SER A 186 -0.37 6.62 6.81
CA SER A 186 -0.07 6.90 8.22
C SER A 186 -1.15 7.74 8.92
N SER A 187 -1.93 8.53 8.16
CA SER A 187 -3.02 9.37 8.68
C SER A 187 -4.38 8.66 8.72
N LEU A 188 -4.45 7.42 8.24
CA LEU A 188 -5.70 6.65 8.27
C LEU A 188 -6.24 6.47 9.70
N PRO A 189 -7.57 6.47 9.88
CA PRO A 189 -8.18 6.12 11.16
C PRO A 189 -7.69 4.75 11.65
N ARG A 190 -7.41 4.63 12.95
CA ARG A 190 -6.81 3.40 13.52
C ARG A 190 -7.71 2.19 13.36
N GLU A 191 -9.02 2.41 13.40
CA GLU A 191 -10.07 1.41 13.13
C GLU A 191 -9.97 0.76 11.74
N VAL A 192 -9.46 1.49 10.74
CA VAL A 192 -9.16 0.95 9.40
C VAL A 192 -8.01 -0.05 9.50
N TRP A 193 -6.91 0.32 10.17
CA TRP A 193 -5.77 -0.58 10.39
C TRP A 193 -6.11 -1.78 11.28
N VAL A 194 -7.05 -1.65 12.22
CA VAL A 194 -7.56 -2.76 13.03
C VAL A 194 -8.22 -3.84 12.16
N GLN A 195 -8.77 -3.50 10.98
CA GLN A 195 -9.32 -4.52 10.07
C GLN A 195 -8.26 -5.51 9.56
N LEU A 196 -6.99 -5.11 9.47
CA LEU A 196 -5.91 -6.06 9.16
C LEU A 196 -5.80 -7.11 10.27
N ASN A 197 -5.82 -6.69 11.52
CA ASN A 197 -5.72 -7.58 12.68
C ASN A 197 -6.92 -8.54 12.78
N HIS A 198 -8.13 -8.08 12.46
CA HIS A 198 -9.32 -8.94 12.42
C HIS A 198 -9.22 -10.11 11.42
N LEU A 199 -8.32 -10.03 10.43
CA LEU A 199 -8.03 -11.15 9.52
C LEU A 199 -7.11 -12.22 10.12
N PHE A 200 -6.41 -11.91 11.21
CA PHE A 200 -5.43 -12.81 11.84
C PHE A 200 -5.64 -12.86 13.37
N PRO A 201 -6.71 -13.48 13.86
CA PRO A 201 -7.17 -13.36 15.26
C PRO A 201 -6.20 -13.91 16.32
N ARG A 202 -5.15 -14.64 15.92
CA ARG A 202 -4.17 -15.26 16.83
C ARG A 202 -2.80 -14.58 16.81
N VAL A 203 -2.62 -13.54 16.01
CA VAL A 203 -1.30 -12.93 15.79
C VAL A 203 -1.32 -11.47 16.16
N ALA A 204 -0.26 -11.02 16.82
CA ALA A 204 -0.03 -9.61 17.07
C ALA A 204 0.74 -8.99 15.91
N PHE A 205 0.36 -7.78 15.52
CA PHE A 205 1.06 -6.96 14.54
C PHE A 205 1.76 -5.77 15.17
N HIS A 206 2.92 -5.45 14.61
CA HIS A 206 3.58 -4.16 14.80
C HIS A 206 3.72 -3.48 13.44
N LEU A 207 2.89 -2.47 13.16
CA LEU A 207 3.01 -1.65 11.97
C LEU A 207 4.02 -0.53 12.25
N ILE A 208 4.99 -0.38 11.36
CA ILE A 208 6.11 0.53 11.52
C ILE A 208 6.12 1.47 10.31
N PHE A 209 5.53 2.66 10.47
CA PHE A 209 5.53 3.71 9.45
C PHE A 209 6.86 4.45 9.47
N ILE A 210 7.51 4.54 8.32
CA ILE A 210 8.81 5.18 8.16
C ILE A 210 8.74 6.08 6.94
N GLY A 211 9.00 7.36 7.14
CA GLY A 211 9.12 8.33 6.05
C GLY A 211 9.15 9.76 6.56
N PRO A 212 9.79 10.68 5.83
CA PRO A 212 9.86 12.09 6.20
C PRO A 212 8.47 12.76 6.28
N GLU A 213 7.50 12.26 5.53
CA GLU A 213 6.13 12.78 5.47
C GLU A 213 5.13 11.97 6.33
N SER A 214 5.60 11.02 7.15
CA SER A 214 4.74 10.12 7.94
C SER A 214 3.94 10.79 9.07
N MET A 215 4.24 12.06 9.34
CA MET A 215 3.49 12.91 10.27
C MET A 215 2.96 14.18 9.59
N ALA A 216 3.05 14.29 8.26
CA ALA A 216 2.55 15.44 7.52
C ALA A 216 1.04 15.62 7.76
N ASN A 217 0.62 16.86 8.06
CA ASN A 217 -0.76 17.22 8.39
C ASN A 217 -1.34 16.56 9.66
N ARG A 218 -0.48 16.03 10.54
CA ARG A 218 -0.88 15.37 11.80
C ARG A 218 -0.32 16.08 13.04
N ASP A 219 0.14 17.32 12.87
CA ASP A 219 0.78 18.13 13.92
C ASP A 219 -0.12 18.33 15.15
N SER A 220 -1.43 18.29 14.95
CA SER A 220 -2.44 18.44 16.01
C SER A 220 -2.73 17.13 16.77
N GLU A 221 -2.40 15.96 16.22
CA GLU A 221 -2.65 14.67 16.88
C GLU A 221 -1.63 14.44 18.01
N PHE A 222 -0.34 14.62 17.69
CA PHE A 222 0.76 14.38 18.60
C PHE A 222 1.88 15.40 18.38
N PRO A 223 2.38 16.06 19.44
CA PRO A 223 3.64 16.78 19.32
C PRO A 223 4.76 15.78 19.01
N LEU A 224 5.65 16.13 18.07
CA LEU A 224 6.81 15.30 17.78
C LEU A 224 7.65 15.13 19.06
N PRO A 225 7.91 13.89 19.50
CA PRO A 225 8.68 13.63 20.72
C PRO A 225 10.08 14.22 20.61
N GLU A 226 10.59 14.77 21.70
CA GLU A 226 11.99 15.17 21.77
C GLU A 226 12.91 13.95 21.60
N ARG A 227 13.98 14.13 20.82
CA ARG A 227 15.01 13.10 20.62
C ARG A 227 15.83 12.97 21.90
N THR A 228 15.66 11.86 22.60
CA THR A 228 16.36 11.55 23.86
C THR A 228 17.25 10.32 23.68
N PRO A 229 18.19 10.02 24.60
CA PRO A 229 18.99 8.79 24.51
C PRO A 229 18.15 7.49 24.46
N GLY A 230 16.95 7.50 25.07
CA GLY A 230 16.01 6.36 25.02
C GLY A 230 15.10 6.35 23.79
N ASN A 231 15.00 7.46 23.07
CA ASN A 231 14.25 7.59 21.82
C ASN A 231 15.02 8.48 20.82
N PRO A 232 16.17 7.99 20.30
CA PRO A 232 17.09 8.82 19.52
C PRO A 232 16.49 9.33 18.20
N PHE A 233 15.47 8.63 17.68
CA PHE A 233 14.80 8.96 16.43
C PHE A 233 13.44 9.65 16.64
N GLY A 234 13.05 9.97 17.87
CA GLY A 234 11.78 10.66 18.16
C GLY A 234 10.55 9.85 17.73
N ALA A 235 10.62 8.52 17.82
CA ALA A 235 9.56 7.62 17.41
C ALA A 235 8.28 7.86 18.21
N ILE A 236 7.15 7.92 17.53
CA ILE A 236 5.81 7.94 18.15
C ILE A 236 5.34 6.51 18.26
N VAL A 237 4.93 6.07 19.45
CA VAL A 237 4.55 4.67 19.70
C VAL A 237 3.13 4.61 20.26
N GLU A 238 2.21 4.10 19.44
CA GLU A 238 0.82 3.85 19.79
C GLU A 238 0.64 2.36 20.14
N ALA A 239 0.76 2.02 21.42
CA ALA A 239 0.77 0.61 21.89
C ALA A 239 -0.60 0.07 22.36
N ARG A 240 -1.67 0.88 22.32
CA ARG A 240 -3.00 0.52 22.85
C ARG A 240 -4.13 0.71 21.83
N ILE A 241 -3.86 0.44 20.56
CA ILE A 241 -4.88 0.51 19.51
C ILE A 241 -5.82 -0.69 19.61
N SER A 242 -5.25 -1.88 19.71
CA SER A 242 -5.96 -3.10 20.13
C SER A 242 -5.01 -4.00 20.94
N HIS A 243 -5.50 -5.09 21.51
CA HIS A 243 -4.67 -6.05 22.25
C HIS A 243 -3.59 -6.72 21.38
N GLN A 244 -3.72 -6.64 20.06
CA GLN A 244 -2.88 -7.33 19.08
C GLN A 244 -2.32 -6.36 18.03
N LEU A 245 -2.47 -5.04 18.19
CA LEU A 245 -1.97 -4.06 17.22
C LEU A 245 -1.20 -2.94 17.93
N LYS A 246 0.07 -2.82 17.53
CA LYS A 246 0.94 -1.70 17.88
C LYS A 246 1.30 -0.94 16.61
N ILE A 247 1.27 0.39 16.67
CA ILE A 247 1.78 1.26 15.61
C ILE A 247 3.00 2.02 16.12
N SER A 248 4.01 2.17 15.28
CA SER A 248 5.12 3.09 15.54
C SER A 248 5.44 3.90 14.29
N THR A 249 5.64 5.20 14.46
CA THR A 249 5.88 6.14 13.37
C THR A 249 7.22 6.83 13.55
N PHE A 250 8.02 6.84 12.48
CA PHE A 250 9.35 7.42 12.42
C PHE A 250 9.41 8.45 11.29
N VAL A 251 9.65 9.71 11.67
CA VAL A 251 9.90 10.81 10.74
C VAL A 251 11.38 10.82 10.36
N GLU A 252 11.78 9.83 9.56
CA GLU A 252 13.16 9.59 9.14
C GLU A 252 13.19 8.69 7.89
N TYR A 253 14.30 8.68 7.16
CA TYR A 253 14.50 7.73 6.07
C TYR A 253 14.88 6.33 6.59
N TYR A 254 14.40 5.28 5.91
CA TYR A 254 14.67 3.90 6.28
C TYR A 254 16.17 3.58 6.35
N HIS A 255 16.95 4.04 5.37
CA HIS A 255 18.38 3.77 5.32
C HIS A 255 19.15 4.33 6.53
N THR A 256 18.68 5.42 7.13
CA THR A 256 19.26 5.96 8.37
C THR A 256 18.99 5.02 9.54
N LEU A 257 17.74 4.56 9.69
CA LEU A 257 17.32 3.65 10.76
C LEU A 257 17.98 2.26 10.62
N HIS A 258 18.12 1.78 9.39
CA HIS A 258 18.75 0.50 9.09
C HIS A 258 20.25 0.52 9.43
N LYS A 259 20.99 1.56 9.02
CA LYS A 259 22.41 1.75 9.37
C LYS A 259 22.64 1.88 10.87
N ALA A 260 21.68 2.45 11.61
CA ALA A 260 21.72 2.54 13.06
C ALA A 260 21.44 1.20 13.77
N GLY A 261 21.04 0.16 13.03
CA GLY A 261 20.77 -1.16 13.59
C GLY A 261 19.46 -1.25 14.38
N LEU A 262 18.57 -0.27 14.27
CA LEU A 262 17.41 -0.13 15.17
C LEU A 262 16.45 -1.33 15.13
N PHE A 263 16.29 -1.95 13.96
CA PHE A 263 15.33 -3.02 13.73
C PHE A 263 15.96 -4.42 13.66
N TYR A 264 17.29 -4.53 13.82
CA TYR A 264 17.97 -5.83 13.82
C TYR A 264 17.61 -6.65 15.06
N PRO A 265 17.49 -7.99 14.92
CA PRO A 265 17.60 -8.76 13.68
C PRO A 265 16.33 -8.71 12.81
N TYR A 266 16.50 -8.84 11.49
CA TYR A 266 15.40 -9.08 10.56
C TYR A 266 15.10 -10.58 10.45
N ASP A 267 13.83 -10.92 10.37
CA ASP A 267 13.34 -12.30 10.27
C ASP A 267 12.34 -12.42 9.11
N PRO A 268 12.70 -13.06 7.99
CA PRO A 268 11.80 -13.28 6.86
C PRO A 268 10.53 -14.10 7.17
N TYR A 269 10.40 -14.71 8.35
CA TYR A 269 9.20 -15.42 8.81
C TYR A 269 8.24 -14.53 9.60
N PHE A 270 8.68 -13.37 10.07
CA PHE A 270 7.91 -12.43 10.90
C PHE A 270 7.94 -10.99 10.39
N ASP A 271 8.76 -10.68 9.39
CA ASP A 271 8.88 -9.34 8.84
C ASP A 271 8.38 -9.28 7.40
N CYS A 272 7.83 -8.13 7.02
CA CYS A 272 7.52 -7.79 5.64
C CYS A 272 7.66 -6.27 5.43
N PHE A 273 8.12 -5.87 4.24
CA PHE A 273 8.11 -4.48 3.82
C PHE A 273 6.91 -4.20 2.91
N MET A 274 6.24 -3.08 3.13
CA MET A 274 5.16 -2.56 2.30
C MET A 274 5.49 -1.16 1.80
N LEU A 275 5.48 -0.99 0.48
CA LEU A 275 5.75 0.27 -0.20
C LEU A 275 4.48 0.66 -0.96
N PHE A 276 3.76 1.65 -0.44
CA PHE A 276 2.59 2.20 -1.10
C PHE A 276 3.02 3.24 -2.14
N HIS A 277 2.68 2.99 -3.41
CA HIS A 277 2.99 3.87 -4.55
C HIS A 277 4.39 4.52 -4.49
N PRO A 278 5.47 3.74 -4.34
CA PRO A 278 6.77 4.28 -3.95
C PRO A 278 7.39 5.21 -4.99
N GLY A 279 7.03 5.06 -6.27
CA GLY A 279 7.62 5.85 -7.35
C GLY A 279 9.12 5.58 -7.48
N LEU A 280 9.53 4.31 -7.41
CA LEU A 280 10.93 3.89 -7.47
C LEU A 280 11.63 4.40 -8.73
N GLY A 281 10.94 4.33 -9.87
CA GLY A 281 11.42 4.78 -11.17
C GLY A 281 10.96 6.19 -11.55
N HIS A 282 10.24 6.89 -10.68
CA HIS A 282 9.77 8.25 -10.96
C HIS A 282 10.94 9.24 -10.85
N PRO A 283 11.19 10.12 -11.85
CA PRO A 283 12.35 11.03 -11.85
C PRO A 283 12.47 11.91 -10.60
N ALA A 284 11.34 12.35 -10.04
CA ALA A 284 11.31 13.16 -8.83
C ALA A 284 11.76 12.43 -7.55
N SER A 285 11.54 11.12 -7.42
CA SER A 285 11.75 10.36 -6.16
C SER A 285 12.79 9.25 -6.26
N CYS A 286 13.21 8.86 -7.46
CA CYS A 286 14.12 7.71 -7.65
C CYS A 286 15.44 7.85 -6.87
N HIS A 287 15.95 9.07 -6.74
CA HIS A 287 17.19 9.37 -6.02
C HIS A 287 17.13 8.98 -4.53
N GLU A 288 15.99 9.13 -3.86
CA GLU A 288 15.83 8.75 -2.45
C GLU A 288 15.84 7.22 -2.26
N TRP A 289 15.44 6.48 -3.30
CA TRP A 289 15.37 5.02 -3.30
C TRP A 289 16.69 4.34 -3.65
N GLU A 290 17.62 5.02 -4.34
CA GLU A 290 18.92 4.46 -4.71
C GLU A 290 19.72 3.98 -3.48
N ASP A 291 19.68 4.73 -2.38
CA ASP A 291 20.34 4.34 -1.14
C ASP A 291 19.55 3.29 -0.34
N THR A 292 18.22 3.33 -0.46
CA THR A 292 17.30 2.55 0.37
C THR A 292 17.15 1.12 -0.14
N VAL A 293 17.01 0.92 -1.45
CA VAL A 293 16.71 -0.38 -2.06
C VAL A 293 17.79 -1.43 -1.79
N PRO A 294 19.11 -1.15 -1.95
CA PRO A 294 20.15 -2.15 -1.64
C PRO A 294 20.06 -2.68 -0.19
N GLN A 295 19.76 -1.79 0.76
CA GLN A 295 19.60 -2.16 2.17
C GLN A 295 18.35 -3.00 2.42
N LEU A 296 17.26 -2.77 1.66
CA LEU A 296 16.10 -3.66 1.70
C LEU A 296 16.45 -5.05 1.17
N LEU A 297 17.20 -5.15 0.07
CA LEU A 297 17.63 -6.42 -0.50
C LEU A 297 18.58 -7.21 0.41
N GLU A 298 19.35 -6.53 1.26
CA GLU A 298 20.20 -7.16 2.26
C GLU A 298 19.39 -7.96 3.28
N THR A 299 18.21 -7.46 3.69
CA THR A 299 17.36 -8.11 4.71
C THR A 299 16.80 -9.48 4.30
N LYS A 300 16.70 -9.76 2.99
CA LYS A 300 16.04 -10.96 2.42
C LYS A 300 14.57 -11.15 2.84
N VAL A 301 13.97 -10.09 3.39
CA VAL A 301 12.56 -9.99 3.74
C VAL A 301 11.76 -9.66 2.48
N PRO A 302 10.52 -10.18 2.32
CA PRO A 302 9.68 -9.84 1.18
C PRO A 302 9.27 -8.36 1.20
N ILE A 303 9.36 -7.73 0.03
CA ILE A 303 8.99 -6.34 -0.23
C ILE A 303 7.79 -6.35 -1.17
N ILE A 304 6.66 -5.84 -0.69
CA ILE A 304 5.41 -5.71 -1.44
C ILE A 304 5.28 -4.26 -1.87
N CYS A 305 4.97 -4.04 -3.14
CA CYS A 305 4.84 -2.72 -3.74
C CYS A 305 3.48 -2.57 -4.43
N THR A 306 2.94 -1.36 -4.41
CA THR A 306 1.75 -0.98 -5.18
C THR A 306 2.06 0.17 -6.14
N GLY A 307 1.13 0.48 -7.05
CA GLY A 307 1.25 1.62 -7.96
C GLY A 307 -0.12 2.25 -8.27
N TYR A 308 -0.11 3.51 -8.71
CA TYR A 308 -1.32 4.23 -9.10
C TYR A 308 -1.88 3.81 -10.46
N THR A 309 -1.00 3.37 -11.35
CA THR A 309 -1.33 2.91 -12.71
C THR A 309 -0.47 1.72 -13.11
N GLU A 310 -0.84 1.06 -14.21
CA GLU A 310 -0.02 0.01 -14.81
C GLU A 310 1.36 0.53 -15.24
N TRP A 311 1.37 1.74 -15.78
CA TRP A 311 2.58 2.35 -16.29
C TRP A 311 3.57 2.69 -15.17
N ASP A 312 3.09 3.26 -14.06
CA ASP A 312 3.93 3.54 -12.89
C ASP A 312 4.55 2.26 -12.33
N MET A 313 3.74 1.22 -12.18
CA MET A 313 4.19 -0.08 -11.68
C MET A 313 5.26 -0.70 -12.61
N ASN A 314 5.06 -0.63 -13.93
CA ASN A 314 6.02 -1.14 -14.90
C ASN A 314 7.32 -0.31 -14.95
N ARG A 315 7.22 1.01 -14.79
CA ARG A 315 8.37 1.91 -14.66
C ARG A 315 9.21 1.57 -13.43
N ASP A 316 8.56 1.38 -12.28
CA ASP A 316 9.22 1.01 -11.02
C ASP A 316 9.90 -0.36 -11.12
N ARG A 317 9.22 -1.34 -11.71
CA ARG A 317 9.80 -2.66 -11.99
C ARG A 317 11.05 -2.55 -12.87
N LYS A 318 10.94 -1.83 -13.98
CA LYS A 318 12.04 -1.69 -14.93
C LYS A 318 13.25 -1.02 -14.29
N TRP A 319 13.01 0.01 -13.48
CA TRP A 319 14.07 0.66 -12.71
C TRP A 319 14.79 -0.31 -11.76
N ILE A 320 14.04 -1.17 -11.05
CA ILE A 320 14.62 -2.23 -10.21
C ILE A 320 15.43 -3.23 -11.03
N GLU A 321 14.91 -3.69 -12.17
CA GLU A 321 15.62 -4.61 -13.07
C GLU A 321 16.93 -4.00 -13.60
N GLU A 322 16.93 -2.71 -13.96
CA GLU A 322 18.10 -1.99 -14.46
C GLU A 322 19.16 -1.72 -13.39
N LYS A 323 18.75 -1.35 -12.18
CA LYS A 323 19.67 -0.97 -11.09
C LYS A 323 20.21 -2.17 -10.31
N VAL A 324 19.35 -3.14 -10.00
CA VAL A 324 19.64 -4.23 -9.05
C VAL A 324 19.11 -5.59 -9.49
N GLY A 325 18.69 -5.78 -10.75
CA GLY A 325 18.06 -7.02 -11.22
C GLY A 325 18.90 -8.29 -11.00
N GLY A 326 20.22 -8.17 -10.96
CA GLY A 326 21.14 -9.27 -10.63
C GLY A 326 20.95 -9.84 -9.21
N GLU A 327 20.41 -9.05 -8.28
CA GLU A 327 20.29 -9.34 -6.85
C GLU A 327 18.85 -9.55 -6.40
N VAL A 328 17.88 -9.53 -7.31
CA VAL A 328 16.45 -9.57 -6.98
C VAL A 328 15.81 -10.88 -7.43
N ASP A 329 15.02 -11.47 -6.54
CA ASP A 329 14.03 -12.51 -6.86
C ASP A 329 12.64 -11.86 -6.92
N LEU A 330 11.96 -12.00 -8.05
CA LEU A 330 10.55 -11.61 -8.15
C LEU A 330 9.70 -12.60 -7.36
N LEU A 331 8.86 -12.10 -6.45
CA LEU A 331 7.94 -12.90 -5.63
C LEU A 331 6.53 -12.94 -6.22
N MET A 332 6.08 -11.80 -6.76
CA MET A 332 4.78 -11.68 -7.41
C MET A 332 4.94 -10.83 -8.67
N GLU A 333 4.43 -11.34 -9.78
CA GLU A 333 4.42 -10.62 -11.05
C GLU A 333 3.50 -9.40 -10.98
N PRO A 334 3.87 -8.27 -11.61
CA PRO A 334 3.02 -7.10 -11.67
C PRO A 334 1.66 -7.37 -12.30
N GLY A 335 0.65 -6.70 -11.77
CA GLY A 335 -0.71 -6.75 -12.28
C GLY A 335 -1.70 -6.08 -11.34
N GLU A 336 -2.94 -5.99 -11.78
CA GLU A 336 -4.02 -5.32 -11.04
C GLU A 336 -4.27 -5.96 -9.67
N ASN A 337 -4.33 -5.12 -8.65
CA ASN A 337 -4.67 -5.49 -7.29
C ASN A 337 -6.17 -5.75 -7.15
N ARG A 338 -6.54 -6.93 -6.66
CA ARG A 338 -7.94 -7.31 -6.40
C ARG A 338 -8.64 -6.38 -5.39
N PHE A 339 -7.84 -5.73 -4.54
CA PHE A 339 -8.30 -4.82 -3.49
C PHE A 339 -7.83 -3.38 -3.72
N ARG A 340 -7.67 -2.95 -4.99
CA ARG A 340 -7.46 -1.53 -5.30
C ARG A 340 -8.63 -0.67 -4.84
N SER A 341 -8.40 0.61 -4.61
CA SER A 341 -9.47 1.59 -4.41
C SER A 341 -10.39 1.60 -5.63
N LEU A 342 -11.71 1.62 -5.42
CA LEU A 342 -12.66 1.87 -6.51
C LEU A 342 -12.85 3.37 -6.75
N ARG A 343 -12.44 4.21 -5.80
CA ARG A 343 -12.42 5.65 -5.96
C ARG A 343 -11.21 6.08 -6.77
N TRP A 344 -11.45 7.00 -7.69
CA TRP A 344 -10.42 7.73 -8.41
C TRP A 344 -10.08 9.03 -7.67
N ASP A 345 -8.82 9.42 -7.74
CA ASP A 345 -8.32 10.66 -7.15
C ASP A 345 -7.76 11.56 -8.25
N LEU A 346 -7.97 12.86 -8.08
CA LEU A 346 -7.48 13.91 -8.98
C LEU A 346 -6.14 14.43 -8.47
N ASN A 347 -5.21 14.70 -9.39
CA ASN A 347 -4.03 15.49 -9.07
C ASN A 347 -4.40 16.99 -9.05
N ASP A 348 -4.29 17.63 -7.89
CA ASP A 348 -4.63 19.05 -7.72
C ASP A 348 -3.79 20.00 -8.61
N LEU A 349 -2.57 19.59 -8.98
CA LEU A 349 -1.68 20.37 -9.85
C LEU A 349 -2.00 20.15 -11.34
N ASP A 350 -2.63 19.03 -11.69
CA ASP A 350 -2.92 18.64 -13.06
C ASP A 350 -4.25 17.85 -13.12
N PRO A 351 -5.40 18.52 -13.32
CA PRO A 351 -6.71 17.87 -13.32
C PRO A 351 -6.91 16.82 -14.44
N ALA A 352 -6.03 16.77 -15.45
CA ALA A 352 -6.08 15.71 -16.46
C ALA A 352 -5.45 14.40 -15.97
N ASP A 353 -4.65 14.46 -14.91
CA ASP A 353 -3.97 13.32 -14.29
C ASP A 353 -4.84 12.73 -13.17
N ILE A 354 -5.48 11.60 -13.50
CA ILE A 354 -6.31 10.83 -12.59
C ILE A 354 -5.58 9.57 -12.15
N SER A 355 -5.70 9.23 -10.87
CA SER A 355 -5.02 8.10 -10.27
C SER A 355 -5.96 7.22 -9.48
N CYS A 356 -5.59 5.96 -9.29
CA CYS A 356 -6.36 5.00 -8.51
C CYS A 356 -5.47 4.44 -7.41
N GLY A 357 -5.84 4.68 -6.15
CA GLY A 357 -5.10 4.18 -5.00
C GLY A 357 -4.93 2.66 -5.05
N ASN A 358 -3.68 2.20 -5.00
CA ASN A 358 -3.29 0.78 -5.01
C ASN A 358 -3.76 0.01 -6.23
N TRP A 359 -3.85 0.63 -7.42
CA TRP A 359 -4.25 -0.02 -8.65
C TRP A 359 -3.45 -1.30 -8.94
N GLY A 360 -2.13 -1.22 -8.87
CA GLY A 360 -1.22 -2.32 -9.16
C GLY A 360 -0.64 -2.95 -7.90
N ILE A 361 -0.24 -4.22 -7.98
CA ILE A 361 0.51 -4.89 -6.91
C ILE A 361 1.55 -5.86 -7.50
N TRP A 362 2.72 -5.87 -6.88
CA TRP A 362 3.83 -6.77 -7.18
C TRP A 362 4.71 -6.93 -5.94
N ALA A 363 5.62 -7.91 -5.97
CA ALA A 363 6.50 -8.15 -4.84
C ALA A 363 7.84 -8.71 -5.29
N PHE A 364 8.88 -8.39 -4.55
CA PHE A 364 10.24 -8.87 -4.79
C PHE A 364 11.01 -9.01 -3.47
N ARG A 365 12.19 -9.63 -3.52
CA ARG A 365 13.13 -9.68 -2.40
C ARG A 365 14.57 -9.75 -2.90
N GLY A 366 15.53 -9.55 -2.01
CA GLY A 366 16.92 -9.86 -2.32
C GLY A 366 17.17 -11.37 -2.46
N LYS A 367 18.03 -11.76 -3.42
CA LYS A 367 18.44 -13.14 -3.67
C LYS A 367 19.07 -13.77 -2.44
N ARG A 368 18.72 -15.03 -2.20
CA ARG A 368 19.43 -15.92 -1.29
C ARG A 368 20.42 -16.72 -2.13
N TYR A 369 21.72 -16.45 -2.00
CA TYR A 369 22.72 -17.29 -2.66
C TYR A 369 22.57 -18.72 -2.13
N GLU A 370 22.21 -19.66 -3.00
CA GLU A 370 22.34 -21.07 -2.67
C GLU A 370 23.82 -21.36 -2.44
N THR A 371 24.18 -21.89 -1.27
CA THR A 371 25.50 -22.43 -1.01
C THR A 371 25.81 -23.47 -2.09
N THR A 372 26.63 -23.09 -3.07
CA THR A 372 27.19 -24.03 -4.03
C THR A 372 27.96 -25.07 -3.22
N ARG A 373 27.54 -26.34 -3.30
CA ARG A 373 28.38 -27.43 -2.82
C ARG A 373 29.69 -27.30 -3.61
N ARG A 374 30.78 -27.07 -2.88
CA ARG A 374 32.13 -27.12 -3.42
C ARG A 374 32.30 -28.50 -4.03
N ASP A 375 32.31 -28.60 -5.36
CA ASP A 375 32.62 -29.85 -6.04
C ASP A 375 33.98 -30.32 -5.52
N LYS A 376 34.02 -31.56 -5.02
CA LYS A 376 35.26 -32.18 -4.56
C LYS A 376 36.17 -32.31 -5.77
N ALA A 377 37.40 -31.83 -5.58
CA ALA A 377 38.49 -31.76 -6.54
C ALA A 377 38.69 -33.04 -7.37
#